data_AF-A0A351MN04-F1
#
_entry.id   AF-A0A351MN04-F1
#
_cell.length_a   1.000
_cell.length_b   1.000
_cell.length_c   1.000
_cell.angle_alpha   90.00
_cell.angle_beta   90.00
_cell.angle_gamma   90.00
#
_symmetry.space_group_name_H-M   'P 1'
#
loop_
_entity.id
_entity.type
_entity.pdbx_description
1 polymer ?
#
loop_
_entity_poly.entity_id
_entity_poly.type
_entity_poly.pdbx_seq_one_letter_code
_entity_poly.pdbx_strand_id
1 'polypeptide(L)'
;MRVQPAANIVKGYEAPLANALNILGGFAIFLGLINLSLVHGRTLFGAKPGWINSLAFFFGLLGMIIFGLAALKYKDLDPTAPQPFVAAAYAVMFDGLLKPLQSTTFALLGFFIVSAAYRAFRVRTTEAALMTIVAFIVMLGQVPLGQMLTAWIPLDSPWAVLRIETVTNWLLVTPNTAASRGILFGAAAGSFALSLRVWLSLERGAYFGKEF
;
A
#
# COMPACT_ATOMS: atom_id res chain seq x y z
N MET A 1 10.51 -19.78 36.50
CA MET A 1 11.81 -19.73 35.81
C MET A 1 11.54 -19.41 34.34
N ARG A 2 11.68 -18.14 33.93
CA ARG A 2 11.45 -17.74 32.53
C ARG A 2 12.63 -18.26 31.72
N VAL A 3 12.40 -19.27 30.90
CA VAL A 3 13.38 -19.77 29.93
C VAL A 3 13.72 -18.59 29.01
N GLN A 4 14.93 -18.07 29.10
CA GLN A 4 15.42 -17.09 28.13
C GLN A 4 15.42 -17.79 26.76
N PRO A 5 14.73 -17.28 25.73
CA PRO A 5 14.77 -17.90 24.41
C PRO A 5 16.22 -17.91 23.93
N ALA A 6 16.65 -19.05 23.37
CA ALA A 6 17.98 -19.21 22.77
C ALA A 6 18.33 -17.99 21.92
N ALA A 7 19.58 -17.50 22.02
CA ALA A 7 20.04 -16.33 21.28
C ALA A 7 19.77 -16.53 19.78
N ASN A 8 18.71 -15.89 19.29
CA ASN A 8 18.33 -15.99 17.89
C ASN A 8 19.35 -15.21 17.08
N ILE A 9 20.25 -15.93 16.41
CA ILE A 9 21.35 -15.37 15.59
C ILE A 9 20.81 -14.36 14.57
N VAL A 10 19.58 -14.56 14.08
CA VAL A 10 18.92 -13.67 13.12
C VAL A 10 18.59 -12.29 13.73
N LYS A 11 18.27 -12.23 15.03
CA LYS A 11 17.97 -10.95 15.70
C LYS A 11 19.14 -9.97 15.70
N GLY A 12 20.38 -10.49 15.66
CA GLY A 12 21.58 -9.65 15.53
C GLY A 12 21.68 -8.89 14.21
N TYR A 13 21.02 -9.38 13.15
CA TYR A 13 21.05 -8.77 11.82
C TYR A 13 19.85 -7.85 11.54
N GLU A 14 18.84 -7.80 12.41
CA GLU A 14 17.65 -6.96 12.21
C GLU A 14 18.02 -5.48 12.07
N ALA A 15 18.84 -4.95 12.99
CA ALA A 15 19.23 -3.54 12.97
C ALA A 15 20.14 -3.17 11.77
N PRO A 16 21.23 -3.93 11.47
CA PRO A 16 22.03 -3.67 10.28
C PRO A 16 21.22 -3.77 8.97
N LEU A 17 20.34 -4.77 8.86
CA LEU A 17 19.49 -4.95 7.68
C LEU A 17 18.51 -3.78 7.54
N ALA A 18 17.83 -3.38 8.62
CA ALA A 18 16.92 -2.25 8.60
C ALA A 18 17.63 -0.95 8.17
N ASN A 19 18.84 -0.71 8.65
CA ASN A 19 19.64 0.45 8.25
C ASN A 19 20.01 0.40 6.76
N ALA A 20 20.45 -0.77 6.26
CA ALA A 20 20.75 -0.95 4.84
C ALA A 20 19.50 -0.70 3.97
N LEU A 21 18.34 -1.23 4.38
CA LEU A 21 17.07 -1.02 3.68
C LEU A 21 16.63 0.44 3.69
N ASN A 22 16.84 1.18 4.78
CA ASN A 22 16.53 2.62 4.84
C ASN A 22 17.41 3.42 3.87
N ILE A 23 18.71 3.11 3.80
CA ILE A 23 19.63 3.75 2.86
C ILE A 23 19.20 3.45 1.42
N LEU A 24 18.95 2.19 1.09
CA LEU A 24 18.48 1.77 -0.24
C LEU A 24 17.14 2.44 -0.59
N GLY A 25 16.22 2.52 0.36
CA GLY A 25 14.93 3.21 0.20
C GLY A 25 15.10 4.69 -0.12
N GLY A 26 16.03 5.38 0.55
CA GLY A 26 16.37 6.78 0.24
C GLY A 26 16.86 6.97 -1.19
N PHE A 27 17.80 6.12 -1.65
CA PHE A 27 18.28 6.15 -3.03
C PHE A 27 17.18 5.80 -4.03
N ALA A 28 16.34 4.80 -3.72
CA ALA A 28 15.24 4.39 -4.58
C ALA A 28 14.21 5.50 -4.80
N ILE A 29 13.85 6.24 -3.74
CA ILE A 29 12.96 7.40 -3.84
C ILE A 29 13.59 8.47 -4.74
N PHE A 30 14.88 8.78 -4.54
CA PHE A 30 15.58 9.78 -5.33
C PHE A 30 15.67 9.41 -6.81
N LEU A 31 16.03 8.16 -7.12
CA LEU A 31 16.06 7.64 -8.49
C LEU A 31 14.66 7.61 -9.13
N GLY A 32 13.64 7.24 -8.37
CA GLY A 32 12.25 7.28 -8.81
C GLY A 32 11.81 8.69 -9.20
N LEU A 33 12.17 9.67 -8.39
CA LEU A 33 11.90 11.09 -8.65
C LEU A 33 12.62 11.58 -9.91
N ILE A 34 13.90 11.23 -10.09
CA ILE A 34 14.67 11.57 -11.29
C ILE A 34 14.03 10.93 -12.53
N ASN A 35 13.69 9.64 -12.47
CA ASN A 35 13.10 8.93 -13.60
C ASN A 35 11.79 9.58 -14.05
N LEU A 36 10.87 9.83 -13.12
CA LEU A 36 9.60 10.53 -13.42
C LEU A 36 9.85 11.93 -13.99
N SER A 37 10.79 12.68 -13.40
CA SER A 37 11.14 14.02 -13.87
C SER A 37 11.76 14.00 -15.28
N LEU A 38 12.56 12.98 -15.63
CA LEU A 38 13.12 12.82 -16.97
C LEU A 38 12.05 12.48 -17.99
N VAL A 39 11.13 11.56 -17.66
CA VAL A 39 10.03 11.16 -18.56
C VAL A 39 9.11 12.36 -18.82
N HIS A 40 8.61 12.99 -17.77
CA HIS A 40 7.73 14.15 -17.90
C HIS A 40 8.45 15.37 -18.48
N GLY A 41 9.72 15.60 -18.11
CA GLY A 41 10.55 16.66 -18.67
C GLY A 41 10.72 16.54 -20.18
N ARG A 42 11.08 15.34 -20.68
CA ARG A 42 11.21 15.09 -22.13
C ARG A 42 9.90 15.31 -22.88
N THR A 43 8.76 14.95 -22.30
CA THR A 43 7.46 15.22 -22.94
C THR A 43 7.10 16.70 -22.96
N LEU A 44 7.47 17.45 -21.92
CA LEU A 44 7.21 18.88 -21.80
C LEU A 44 8.04 19.70 -22.79
N PHE A 45 9.38 19.50 -22.79
CA PHE A 45 10.27 20.21 -23.69
C PHE A 45 10.13 19.77 -25.16
N GLY A 46 9.74 18.52 -25.39
CA GLY A 46 9.46 17.99 -26.73
C GLY A 46 8.05 18.28 -27.24
N ALA A 47 7.22 19.02 -26.48
CA ALA A 47 5.80 19.30 -26.78
C ALA A 47 5.01 18.06 -27.25
N LYS A 48 5.32 16.89 -26.68
CA LYS A 48 4.69 15.62 -27.09
C LYS A 48 3.23 15.58 -26.65
N PRO A 49 2.37 14.78 -27.30
CA PRO A 49 0.99 14.59 -26.85
C PRO A 49 0.94 14.24 -25.36
N GLY A 50 0.16 15.01 -24.58
CA GLY A 50 0.10 14.87 -23.12
C GLY A 50 0.99 15.83 -22.32
N TRP A 51 1.64 16.83 -22.94
CA TRP A 51 2.48 17.82 -22.24
C TRP A 51 1.77 18.55 -21.08
N ILE A 52 0.45 18.73 -21.16
CA ILE A 52 -0.37 19.35 -20.10
C ILE A 52 -0.32 18.51 -18.82
N ASN A 53 -0.36 17.18 -18.94
CA ASN A 53 -0.26 16.28 -17.79
C ASN A 53 1.12 16.38 -17.14
N SER A 54 2.16 16.56 -17.95
CA SER A 54 3.53 16.77 -17.48
C SER A 54 3.71 18.11 -16.78
N LEU A 55 3.00 19.17 -17.21
CA LEU A 55 2.93 20.41 -16.44
C LEU A 55 2.26 20.19 -15.08
N ALA A 56 1.08 19.54 -15.06
CA ALA A 56 0.38 19.25 -13.81
C ALA A 56 1.26 18.45 -12.84
N PHE A 57 2.05 17.48 -13.35
CA PHE A 57 3.05 16.76 -12.58
C PHE A 57 4.07 17.69 -11.93
N PHE A 58 4.75 18.55 -12.70
CA PHE A 58 5.78 19.43 -12.14
C PHE A 58 5.21 20.48 -11.18
N PHE A 59 4.04 21.03 -11.47
CA PHE A 59 3.35 21.95 -10.55
C PHE A 59 2.99 21.26 -9.23
N GLY A 60 2.43 20.06 -9.29
CA GLY A 60 2.11 19.28 -8.10
C GLY A 60 3.35 18.89 -7.30
N LEU A 61 4.40 18.42 -7.99
CA LEU A 61 5.66 18.01 -7.38
C LEU A 61 6.37 19.19 -6.69
N LEU A 62 6.63 20.27 -7.42
CA LEU A 62 7.33 21.43 -6.88
C LEU A 62 6.49 22.11 -5.81
N GLY A 63 5.19 22.24 -6.02
CA GLY A 63 4.29 22.81 -5.02
C GLY A 63 4.29 21.99 -3.73
N MET A 64 4.20 20.66 -3.81
CA MET A 64 4.28 19.83 -2.58
C MET A 64 5.63 19.88 -1.89
N ILE A 65 6.74 19.94 -2.63
CA ILE A 65 8.07 20.09 -2.02
C ILE A 65 8.17 21.44 -1.30
N ILE A 66 7.81 22.54 -1.99
CA ILE A 66 7.96 23.90 -1.46
C ILE A 66 7.04 24.11 -0.25
N PHE A 67 5.74 23.87 -0.40
CA PHE A 67 4.76 24.08 0.67
C PHE A 67 4.92 23.04 1.79
N GLY A 68 5.26 21.79 1.47
CA GLY A 68 5.52 20.75 2.46
C GLY A 68 6.73 21.08 3.35
N LEU A 69 7.87 21.47 2.75
CA LEU A 69 9.05 21.86 3.53
C LEU A 69 8.81 23.14 4.33
N ALA A 70 8.13 24.13 3.75
CA ALA A 70 7.84 25.38 4.44
C ALA A 70 6.83 25.19 5.58
N ALA A 71 5.86 24.26 5.44
CA ALA A 71 4.90 23.91 6.48
C ALA A 71 5.53 23.17 7.67
N LEU A 72 6.73 22.59 7.55
CA LEU A 72 7.40 21.95 8.69
C LEU A 72 7.68 22.91 9.86
N LYS A 73 7.90 24.20 9.56
CA LYS A 73 8.07 25.26 10.58
C LYS A 73 6.81 25.49 11.42
N TYR A 74 5.68 24.98 10.94
CA TYR A 74 4.33 25.24 11.40
C TYR A 74 3.63 23.95 11.83
N LYS A 75 4.38 22.86 12.00
CA LYS A 75 3.83 21.53 12.35
C LYS A 75 3.13 21.52 13.71
N ASP A 76 3.68 22.26 14.68
CA ASP A 76 3.20 22.27 16.07
C ASP A 76 2.35 23.51 16.38
N LEU A 77 1.70 24.09 15.37
CA LEU A 77 0.75 25.18 15.57
C LEU A 77 -0.45 24.70 16.41
N ASP A 78 -0.85 25.54 17.35
CA ASP A 78 -2.09 25.36 18.10
C ASP A 78 -3.28 25.26 17.10
N PRO A 79 -4.13 24.23 17.19
CA PRO A 79 -5.30 24.07 16.31
C PRO A 79 -6.25 25.27 16.30
N THR A 80 -6.21 26.11 17.34
CA THR A 80 -7.05 27.30 17.49
C THR A 80 -6.42 28.58 16.93
N ALA A 81 -5.13 28.56 16.60
CA ALA A 81 -4.44 29.72 16.04
C ALA A 81 -4.74 29.90 14.54
N PRO A 82 -4.74 31.15 14.01
CA PRO A 82 -4.89 31.40 12.59
C PRO A 82 -3.79 30.67 11.79
N GLN A 83 -4.19 29.83 10.83
CA GLN A 83 -3.23 29.09 10.03
C GLN A 83 -2.50 30.03 9.06
N PRO A 84 -1.15 30.04 9.05
CA PRO A 84 -0.39 30.74 8.03
C PRO A 84 -0.74 30.23 6.63
N PHE A 85 -0.69 31.11 5.63
CA PHE A 85 -0.97 30.76 4.22
C PHE A 85 -0.24 29.50 3.76
N VAL A 86 1.03 29.34 4.14
CA VAL A 86 1.86 28.18 3.76
C VAL A 86 1.28 26.86 4.30
N ALA A 87 0.83 26.85 5.56
CA ALA A 87 0.25 25.67 6.19
C ALA A 87 -1.11 25.34 5.55
N ALA A 88 -1.94 26.37 5.30
CA ALA A 88 -3.21 26.21 4.61
C ALA A 88 -3.04 25.71 3.16
N ALA A 89 -2.07 26.25 2.42
CA ALA A 89 -1.74 25.81 1.07
C ALA A 89 -1.29 24.34 1.05
N TYR A 90 -0.41 23.95 1.98
CA TYR A 90 -0.03 22.55 2.15
C TYR A 90 -1.24 21.66 2.47
N ALA A 91 -2.11 22.07 3.39
CA ALA A 91 -3.31 21.30 3.74
C ALA A 91 -4.24 21.11 2.53
N VAL A 92 -4.49 22.16 1.74
CA VAL A 92 -5.29 22.06 0.50
C VAL A 92 -4.66 21.09 -0.49
N MET A 93 -3.35 21.16 -0.70
CA MET A 93 -2.67 20.28 -1.65
C MET A 93 -2.53 18.83 -1.15
N PHE A 94 -2.34 18.62 0.15
CA PHE A 94 -2.19 17.29 0.74
C PHE A 94 -3.53 16.62 0.99
N ASP A 95 -4.41 17.27 1.76
CA ASP A 95 -5.70 16.74 2.18
C ASP A 95 -6.78 16.91 1.10
N GLY A 96 -6.72 18.00 0.33
CA GLY A 96 -7.70 18.30 -0.71
C GLY A 96 -7.39 17.69 -2.08
N LEU A 97 -6.11 17.46 -2.40
CA LEU A 97 -5.69 16.90 -3.71
C LEU A 97 -5.04 15.53 -3.57
N LEU A 98 -3.91 15.41 -2.87
CA LEU A 98 -3.14 14.17 -2.86
C LEU A 98 -3.92 12.99 -2.24
N LYS A 99 -4.50 13.15 -1.05
CA LYS A 99 -5.26 12.09 -0.38
C LYS A 99 -6.47 11.61 -1.21
N PRO A 100 -7.36 12.47 -1.74
CA PRO A 100 -8.49 12.03 -2.56
C PRO A 100 -8.07 11.38 -3.89
N LEU A 101 -7.00 11.85 -4.53
CA LEU A 101 -6.48 11.24 -5.76
C LEU A 101 -5.91 9.83 -5.50
N GLN A 102 -5.20 9.66 -4.40
CA GLN A 102 -4.75 8.33 -3.95
C GLN A 102 -5.94 7.44 -3.63
N SER A 103 -6.93 7.95 -2.89
CA SER A 103 -8.17 7.23 -2.57
C SER A 103 -8.92 6.79 -3.83
N THR A 104 -9.03 7.66 -4.84
CA THR A 104 -9.64 7.32 -6.14
C THR A 104 -8.89 6.19 -6.84
N THR A 105 -7.56 6.20 -6.81
CA THR A 105 -6.74 5.14 -7.42
C THR A 105 -6.97 3.80 -6.70
N PHE A 106 -6.99 3.80 -5.36
CA PHE A 106 -7.29 2.61 -4.57
C PHE A 106 -8.74 2.13 -4.75
N ALA A 107 -9.71 3.05 -4.87
CA ALA A 107 -11.10 2.72 -5.14
C ALA A 107 -11.27 2.08 -6.51
N LEU A 108 -10.60 2.59 -7.55
CA LEU A 108 -10.58 1.98 -8.87
C LEU A 108 -9.92 0.61 -8.85
N LEU A 109 -8.78 0.46 -8.17
CA LEU A 109 -8.13 -0.83 -8.01
C LEU A 109 -9.04 -1.83 -7.30
N GLY A 110 -9.68 -1.43 -6.21
CA GLY A 110 -10.67 -2.23 -5.49
C GLY A 110 -11.85 -2.63 -6.38
N PHE A 111 -12.43 -1.67 -7.12
CA PHE A 111 -13.49 -1.93 -8.08
C PHE A 111 -13.07 -2.94 -9.15
N PHE A 112 -11.87 -2.81 -9.74
CA PHE A 112 -11.38 -3.74 -10.75
C PHE A 112 -11.09 -5.13 -10.18
N ILE A 113 -10.52 -5.22 -8.97
CA ILE A 113 -10.32 -6.51 -8.28
C ILE A 113 -11.66 -7.18 -8.04
N VAL A 114 -12.64 -6.47 -7.48
CA VAL A 114 -13.98 -7.01 -7.20
C VAL A 114 -14.70 -7.37 -8.49
N SER A 115 -14.60 -6.57 -9.56
CA SER A 115 -15.22 -6.88 -10.86
C SER A 115 -14.61 -8.13 -11.50
N ALA A 116 -13.28 -8.25 -11.49
CA ALA A 116 -12.59 -9.43 -12.00
C ALA A 116 -12.89 -10.67 -11.15
N ALA A 117 -12.86 -10.52 -9.83
CA ALA A 117 -13.22 -11.55 -8.87
C ALA A 117 -14.67 -12.00 -9.06
N TYR A 118 -15.65 -11.10 -9.15
CA TYR A 118 -17.05 -11.43 -9.41
C TYR A 118 -17.22 -12.19 -10.74
N ARG A 119 -16.53 -11.75 -11.79
CA ARG A 119 -16.53 -12.45 -13.09
C ARG A 119 -15.93 -13.86 -12.98
N ALA A 120 -14.91 -14.05 -12.13
CA ALA A 120 -14.28 -15.35 -11.87
C ALA A 120 -15.05 -16.21 -10.84
N PHE A 121 -15.80 -15.61 -9.93
CA PHE A 121 -16.53 -16.22 -8.81
C PHE A 121 -18.04 -16.34 -9.04
N ARG A 122 -18.54 -16.18 -10.28
CA ARG A 122 -19.96 -16.42 -10.59
C ARG A 122 -20.34 -17.78 -9.99
N VAL A 123 -21.18 -17.77 -8.93
CA VAL A 123 -21.47 -18.91 -8.04
C VAL A 123 -21.86 -20.13 -8.87
N ARG A 124 -20.85 -20.93 -9.21
CA ARG A 124 -20.94 -22.14 -10.01
C ARG A 124 -20.11 -23.25 -9.40
N THR A 125 -19.24 -22.93 -8.44
CA THR A 125 -18.37 -23.88 -7.77
C THR A 125 -18.47 -23.72 -6.25
N THR A 126 -18.20 -24.82 -5.55
CA THR A 126 -18.27 -24.89 -4.09
C THR A 126 -17.26 -23.94 -3.43
N GLU A 127 -16.11 -23.71 -4.07
CA GLU A 127 -15.07 -22.80 -3.57
C GLU A 127 -15.54 -21.34 -3.61
N ALA A 128 -16.21 -20.91 -4.68
CA ALA A 128 -16.73 -19.55 -4.79
C ALA A 128 -17.84 -19.27 -3.76
N ALA A 129 -18.68 -20.26 -3.49
CA ALA A 129 -19.68 -20.18 -2.42
C ALA A 129 -19.03 -20.03 -1.04
N LEU A 130 -17.99 -20.83 -0.75
CA LEU A 130 -17.23 -20.73 0.50
C LEU A 130 -16.60 -19.35 0.67
N MET A 131 -15.97 -18.80 -0.38
CA MET A 131 -15.39 -17.45 -0.34
C MET A 131 -16.44 -16.37 -0.08
N THR A 132 -17.64 -16.52 -0.65
CA THR A 132 -18.74 -15.57 -0.44
C THR A 132 -19.25 -15.59 1.01
N ILE A 133 -19.41 -16.78 1.59
CA ILE A 133 -19.81 -16.95 3.00
C ILE A 133 -18.76 -16.34 3.93
N VAL A 134 -17.48 -16.66 3.68
CA VAL A 134 -16.33 -16.13 4.41
C VAL A 134 -16.30 -14.59 4.35
N ALA A 135 -16.46 -14.01 3.16
CA ALA A 135 -16.50 -12.56 2.99
C ALA A 135 -17.68 -11.90 3.73
N PHE A 136 -18.87 -12.52 3.66
CA PHE A 136 -20.05 -12.05 4.36
C PHE A 136 -19.86 -12.03 5.88
N ILE A 137 -19.28 -13.08 6.45
CA ILE A 137 -18.94 -13.17 7.88
C ILE A 137 -17.98 -12.04 8.29
N VAL A 138 -16.92 -11.81 7.51
CA VAL A 138 -15.94 -10.75 7.79
C VAL A 138 -16.60 -9.38 7.73
N MET A 139 -17.41 -9.11 6.71
CA MET A 139 -18.11 -7.82 6.59
C MET A 139 -19.06 -7.59 7.76
N LEU A 140 -19.78 -8.61 8.20
CA LEU A 140 -20.63 -8.53 9.39
C LEU A 140 -19.83 -8.24 10.66
N GLY A 141 -18.70 -8.92 10.89
CA GLY A 141 -17.89 -8.74 12.09
C GLY A 141 -17.22 -7.36 12.21
N GLN A 142 -17.04 -6.64 11.10
CA GLN A 142 -16.47 -5.30 11.05
C GLN A 142 -17.51 -4.18 11.24
N VAL A 143 -18.81 -4.50 11.19
CA VAL A 143 -19.90 -3.53 11.33
C VAL A 143 -20.50 -3.65 12.73
N PRO A 144 -20.79 -2.52 13.43
CA PRO A 144 -21.39 -2.57 14.78
C PRO A 144 -22.67 -3.41 14.88
N LEU A 145 -23.51 -3.41 13.82
CA LEU A 145 -24.70 -4.24 13.74
C LEU A 145 -24.40 -5.74 13.86
N GLY A 146 -23.32 -6.23 13.24
CA GLY A 146 -22.96 -7.64 13.35
C GLY A 146 -22.58 -8.00 14.78
N GLN A 147 -21.87 -7.11 15.47
CA GLN A 147 -21.48 -7.31 16.87
C GLN A 147 -22.70 -7.39 17.80
N MET A 148 -23.71 -6.54 17.55
CA MET A 148 -24.97 -6.57 18.31
C MET A 148 -25.71 -7.90 18.19
N LEU A 149 -25.66 -8.57 17.03
CA LEU A 149 -26.33 -9.86 16.81
C LEU A 149 -25.79 -10.98 17.69
N THR A 150 -24.51 -10.92 18.10
CA THR A 150 -23.87 -11.92 18.97
C THR A 150 -23.53 -11.38 20.35
N ALA A 151 -23.95 -10.16 20.68
CA ALA A 151 -23.68 -9.51 21.97
C ALA A 151 -24.31 -10.24 23.16
N TRP A 152 -25.37 -11.02 22.93
CA TRP A 152 -26.03 -11.84 23.94
C TRP A 152 -25.18 -13.02 24.43
N ILE A 153 -24.09 -13.36 23.74
CA ILE A 153 -23.14 -14.41 24.14
C ILE A 153 -22.05 -13.77 25.01
N PRO A 154 -21.93 -14.10 26.31
CA PRO A 154 -20.89 -13.54 27.18
C PRO A 154 -19.48 -13.91 26.70
N LEU A 155 -18.50 -13.01 26.89
CA LEU A 155 -17.12 -13.25 26.46
C LEU A 155 -16.44 -14.40 27.22
N ASP A 156 -16.83 -14.63 28.47
CA ASP A 156 -16.25 -15.67 29.33
C ASP A 156 -16.88 -17.05 29.12
N SER A 157 -17.84 -17.14 28.20
CA SER A 157 -18.55 -18.38 27.90
C SER A 157 -17.74 -19.28 26.95
N PRO A 158 -17.83 -20.62 27.07
CA PRO A 158 -17.27 -21.54 26.06
C PRO A 158 -17.80 -21.28 24.64
N TRP A 159 -18.98 -20.66 24.53
CA TRP A 159 -19.63 -20.30 23.27
C TRP A 159 -19.09 -19.00 22.65
N ALA A 160 -18.15 -18.30 23.31
CA ALA A 160 -17.56 -17.07 22.81
C ALA A 160 -16.83 -17.24 21.46
N VAL A 161 -16.48 -18.48 21.10
CA VAL A 161 -15.92 -18.83 19.78
C VAL A 161 -16.91 -18.63 18.63
N LEU A 162 -18.22 -18.67 18.90
CA LEU A 162 -19.27 -18.47 17.88
C LEU A 162 -19.64 -16.99 17.70
N ARG A 163 -19.09 -16.10 18.52
CA ARG A 163 -19.27 -14.65 18.36
C ARG A 163 -18.68 -14.20 17.03
N ILE A 164 -19.42 -13.34 16.32
CA ILE A 164 -19.03 -12.95 14.96
C ILE A 164 -17.67 -12.26 14.94
N GLU A 165 -17.34 -11.53 16.00
CA GLU A 165 -16.07 -10.80 16.16
C GLU A 165 -14.91 -11.77 16.33
N THR A 166 -15.09 -12.82 17.13
CA THR A 166 -14.09 -13.87 17.37
C THR A 166 -13.82 -14.68 16.10
N VAL A 167 -14.88 -15.10 15.40
CA VAL A 167 -14.75 -15.83 14.12
C VAL A 167 -14.05 -14.96 13.07
N THR A 168 -14.45 -13.70 12.96
CA THR A 168 -13.84 -12.73 12.03
C THR A 168 -12.36 -12.52 12.37
N ASN A 169 -12.02 -12.35 13.65
CA ASN A 169 -10.63 -12.19 14.07
C ASN A 169 -9.80 -13.45 13.74
N TRP A 170 -10.31 -14.64 14.05
CA TRP A 170 -9.62 -15.90 13.75
C TRP A 170 -9.31 -16.01 12.25
N LEU A 171 -10.29 -15.69 11.41
CA LEU A 171 -10.17 -15.71 9.95
C LEU A 171 -9.15 -14.68 9.43
N LEU A 172 -9.12 -13.48 10.02
CA LEU A 172 -8.18 -12.42 9.63
C LEU A 172 -6.74 -12.66 10.13
N VAL A 173 -6.57 -13.28 11.29
CA VAL A 173 -5.27 -13.46 11.93
C VAL A 173 -4.63 -14.80 11.60
N THR A 174 -5.39 -15.85 11.31
CA THR A 174 -4.83 -17.19 11.06
C THR A 174 -4.68 -17.49 9.55
N PRO A 175 -5.75 -17.77 8.78
CA PRO A 175 -5.61 -18.12 7.36
C PRO A 175 -5.21 -16.92 6.50
N ASN A 176 -5.71 -15.72 6.79
CA ASN A 176 -5.34 -14.53 6.01
C ASN A 176 -3.86 -14.16 6.20
N THR A 177 -3.29 -14.29 7.41
CA THR A 177 -1.84 -14.03 7.59
C THR A 177 -0.97 -15.12 6.97
N ALA A 178 -1.42 -16.38 6.95
CA ALA A 178 -0.74 -17.45 6.23
C ALA A 178 -0.72 -17.18 4.72
N ALA A 179 -1.87 -16.80 4.14
CA ALA A 179 -1.98 -16.43 2.74
C ALA A 179 -1.15 -15.19 2.39
N SER A 180 -1.22 -14.13 3.20
CA SER A 180 -0.47 -12.90 2.94
C SER A 180 1.04 -13.12 2.99
N ARG A 181 1.52 -13.97 3.91
CA ARG A 181 2.94 -14.39 3.94
C ARG A 181 3.35 -15.14 2.68
N GLY A 182 2.50 -16.03 2.17
CA GLY A 182 2.74 -16.72 0.89
C GLY A 182 2.86 -15.75 -0.29
N ILE A 183 1.94 -14.78 -0.37
CA ILE A 183 1.98 -13.72 -1.39
C ILE A 183 3.25 -12.88 -1.27
N LEU A 184 3.61 -12.46 -0.06
CA LEU A 184 4.83 -11.68 0.19
C LEU A 184 6.09 -12.47 -0.20
N PHE A 185 6.16 -13.76 0.13
CA PHE A 185 7.26 -14.62 -0.28
C PHE A 185 7.36 -14.73 -1.80
N GLY A 186 6.23 -14.97 -2.47
CA GLY A 186 6.18 -15.04 -3.94
C GLY A 186 6.60 -13.73 -4.61
N ALA A 187 6.12 -12.60 -4.09
CA ALA A 187 6.49 -11.28 -4.59
C ALA A 187 7.99 -10.98 -4.36
N ALA A 188 8.53 -11.33 -3.19
CA ALA A 188 9.95 -11.15 -2.87
C ALA A 188 10.84 -12.04 -3.75
N ALA A 189 10.48 -13.31 -3.95
CA ALA A 189 11.21 -14.20 -4.85
C ALA A 189 11.16 -13.71 -6.31
N GLY A 190 9.99 -13.24 -6.76
CA GLY A 190 9.82 -12.68 -8.10
C GLY A 190 10.64 -11.40 -8.32
N SER A 191 10.65 -10.48 -7.36
CA SER A 191 11.44 -9.25 -7.44
C SER A 191 12.94 -9.54 -7.40
N PHE A 192 13.38 -10.51 -6.59
CA PHE A 192 14.76 -10.96 -6.55
C PHE A 192 15.20 -11.59 -7.88
N ALA A 193 14.36 -12.46 -8.46
CA ALA A 193 14.63 -13.06 -9.78
C ALA A 193 14.73 -12.01 -10.89
N LEU A 194 13.85 -11.00 -10.90
CA LEU A 194 13.94 -9.87 -11.82
C LEU A 194 15.23 -9.06 -11.61
N SER A 195 15.58 -8.78 -10.35
CA SER A 195 16.78 -8.03 -10.00
C SER A 195 18.06 -8.74 -10.46
N LEU A 196 18.13 -10.06 -10.27
CA LEU A 196 19.23 -10.89 -10.79
C LEU A 196 19.28 -10.88 -12.32
N ARG A 197 18.13 -10.98 -12.99
CA ARG A 197 18.06 -10.93 -14.45
C ARG A 197 18.63 -9.62 -15.00
N VAL A 198 18.27 -8.50 -14.40
CA VAL A 198 18.79 -7.17 -14.76
C VAL A 198 20.29 -7.10 -14.46
N TRP A 199 20.72 -7.51 -13.27
CA TRP A 199 22.12 -7.40 -12.85
C TRP A 199 23.05 -8.25 -13.73
N LEU A 200 22.62 -9.45 -14.09
CA LEU A 200 23.35 -10.35 -14.98
C LEU A 200 23.20 -9.96 -16.46
N SER A 201 22.49 -8.87 -16.79
CA SER A 201 22.26 -8.41 -18.16
C SER A 201 21.66 -9.51 -19.04
N LEU A 202 20.76 -10.33 -18.48
CA LEU A 202 20.10 -11.41 -19.22
C LEU A 202 18.93 -10.90 -20.09
N GLU A 203 18.65 -9.59 -20.06
CA GLU A 203 17.56 -8.95 -20.82
C GLU A 203 17.95 -8.56 -22.26
N ARG A 204 19.06 -9.08 -22.79
CA ARG A 204 19.69 -8.71 -24.07
C ARG A 204 18.87 -8.95 -25.36
N GLY A 205 17.58 -9.21 -25.30
CA GLY A 205 16.74 -9.49 -26.48
C GLY A 205 15.89 -8.33 -27.01
N ALA A 206 15.58 -7.30 -26.22
CA ALA A 206 14.55 -6.32 -26.59
C ALA A 206 15.08 -4.99 -27.17
N TYR A 207 16.36 -4.66 -26.96
CA TYR A 207 16.91 -3.33 -27.31
C TYR A 207 17.82 -3.31 -28.55
N PHE A 208 18.24 -4.46 -29.08
CA PHE A 208 19.13 -4.53 -30.26
C PHE A 208 18.39 -4.59 -31.62
N GLY A 209 17.05 -4.46 -31.62
CA GLY A 209 16.23 -4.52 -32.85
C GLY A 209 15.69 -3.17 -33.34
N LYS A 210 16.10 -2.05 -32.73
CA LYS A 210 15.76 -0.70 -33.22
C LYS A 210 17.04 0.10 -33.39
N GLU A 211 17.82 -0.32 -34.38
CA GLU A 211 18.69 0.61 -35.10
C GLU A 211 18.03 0.94 -36.44
N PHE A 212 18.08 2.23 -36.76
CA PHE A 212 17.50 3.02 -37.86
C PHE A 212 16.05 3.49 -37.69
#